data_AF-A0A352UGD7-F1
#
_entry.id   AF-A0A352UGD7-F1
#
_cell.length_a   1.000
_cell.length_b   1.000
_cell.length_c   1.000
_cell.angle_alpha   90.00
_cell.angle_beta   90.00
_cell.angle_gamma   90.00
#
_symmetry.space_group_name_H-M   'P 1'
#
loop_
_entity.id
_entity.type
_entity.pdbx_description
1 polymer ?
#
loop_
_entity_poly.entity_id
_entity_poly.type
_entity_poly.pdbx_seq_one_letter_code
_entity_poly.pdbx_strand_id
1 'polypeptide(L)'
;LFSMGDGNYSEQDIKECARAFTGWTLGNAEYMTARAMKASIWPYGAIAWHFGYRDYDHDDDEKTFLGETGRFNGEDIIEIICRQTATGRFMARHLYDFFVADEASVPQWPYTPPLDPDAIETLARAYVESDHDIRSVLRILFNSDFFKDAKFARVKCPAEFVAGVIRLGGDVAEPSLEMNEAGNLMGYMGQSLFA
;
A
#
# COMPACT_ATOMS: atom_id res chain seq x y z
N LEU A 1 -0.62 -10.32 -4.91
CA LEU A 1 -0.30 -10.35 -6.36
C LEU A 1 -0.11 -8.95 -6.92
N PHE A 2 -1.09 -8.04 -6.85
CA PHE A 2 -0.91 -6.64 -7.30
C PHE A 2 0.24 -5.89 -6.62
N SER A 3 0.65 -6.31 -5.43
CA SER A 3 1.82 -5.82 -4.70
C SER A 3 3.17 -6.06 -5.39
N MET A 4 3.23 -6.88 -6.44
CA MET A 4 4.44 -7.20 -7.20
C MET A 4 4.49 -6.49 -8.55
N GLY A 5 3.41 -5.83 -8.96
CA GLY A 5 3.23 -5.36 -10.34
C GLY A 5 2.91 -6.48 -11.33
N ASP A 6 2.39 -6.09 -12.49
CA ASP A 6 2.01 -7.02 -13.56
C ASP A 6 3.24 -7.73 -14.16
N GLY A 7 3.04 -8.97 -14.61
CA GLY A 7 4.09 -9.80 -15.23
C GLY A 7 5.00 -10.57 -14.27
N ASN A 8 4.82 -10.45 -12.95
CA ASN A 8 5.61 -11.17 -11.94
C ASN A 8 4.93 -12.43 -11.39
N TYR A 9 3.81 -12.85 -11.97
CA TYR A 9 3.05 -14.04 -11.59
C TYR A 9 2.29 -14.59 -12.80
N SER A 10 1.98 -15.89 -12.77
CA SER A 10 1.24 -16.59 -13.81
C SER A 10 -0.25 -16.76 -13.46
N GLU A 11 -1.05 -17.21 -14.43
CA GLU A 11 -2.42 -17.64 -14.17
C GLU A 11 -2.48 -18.82 -13.18
N GLN A 12 -1.47 -19.70 -13.20
CA GLN A 12 -1.40 -20.80 -12.25
C GLN A 12 -1.21 -20.27 -10.83
N ASP A 13 -0.34 -19.27 -10.64
CA ASP A 13 -0.13 -18.65 -9.32
C ASP A 13 -1.42 -17.99 -8.79
N ILE A 14 -2.26 -17.42 -9.67
CA ILE A 14 -3.57 -16.88 -9.28
C ILE A 14 -4.47 -18.00 -8.73
N LYS A 15 -4.53 -19.15 -9.40
CA LYS A 15 -5.36 -20.29 -8.99
C LYS A 15 -4.87 -20.89 -7.67
N GLU A 16 -3.57 -21.11 -7.54
CA GLU A 16 -2.97 -21.69 -6.34
C GLU A 16 -3.06 -20.75 -5.13
N CYS A 17 -2.90 -19.44 -5.35
CA CYS A 17 -3.19 -18.42 -4.35
C CYS A 17 -4.65 -18.48 -3.89
N ALA A 18 -5.61 -18.56 -4.82
CA ALA A 18 -7.02 -18.65 -4.46
C ALA A 18 -7.33 -19.91 -3.62
N ARG A 19 -6.71 -21.06 -3.95
CA ARG A 19 -6.79 -22.29 -3.15
C ARG A 19 -6.24 -22.08 -1.75
N ALA A 20 -5.08 -21.44 -1.59
CA ALA A 20 -4.49 -21.17 -0.29
C ALA A 20 -5.32 -20.22 0.60
N PHE A 21 -6.13 -19.35 0.01
CA PHE A 21 -7.03 -18.46 0.75
C PHE A 21 -8.39 -19.10 1.12
N THR A 22 -8.65 -20.35 0.73
CA THR A 22 -9.80 -21.11 1.25
C THR A 22 -9.70 -21.25 2.78
N GLY A 23 -10.83 -21.37 3.48
CA GLY A 23 -10.90 -21.35 4.93
C GLY A 23 -10.84 -19.95 5.58
N TRP A 24 -10.32 -18.92 4.90
CA TRP A 24 -10.36 -17.54 5.41
C TRP A 24 -11.74 -16.92 5.21
N THR A 25 -12.29 -16.33 6.28
CA THR A 25 -13.64 -15.77 6.27
C THR A 25 -13.74 -14.52 7.15
N LEU A 26 -14.87 -13.82 7.06
CA LEU A 26 -15.21 -12.72 7.97
C LEU A 26 -15.56 -13.26 9.35
N GLY A 27 -14.80 -12.84 10.36
CA GLY A 27 -15.12 -13.06 11.76
C GLY A 27 -16.33 -12.22 12.15
N ASN A 28 -17.34 -12.84 12.77
CA ASN A 28 -18.56 -12.17 13.23
C ASN A 28 -19.23 -11.31 12.13
N ALA A 29 -19.61 -11.95 11.02
CA ALA A 29 -20.15 -11.28 9.84
C ALA A 29 -21.35 -10.36 10.13
N GLU A 30 -22.23 -10.72 11.06
CA GLU A 30 -23.34 -9.87 11.49
C GLU A 30 -22.86 -8.56 12.10
N TYR A 31 -21.89 -8.62 13.02
CA TYR A 31 -21.27 -7.43 13.61
C TYR A 31 -20.56 -6.58 12.55
N MET A 32 -19.81 -7.21 11.63
CA MET A 32 -19.11 -6.51 10.56
C MET A 32 -20.08 -5.82 9.61
N THR A 33 -21.22 -6.44 9.31
CA THR A 33 -22.30 -5.83 8.51
C THR A 33 -22.89 -4.60 9.21
N ALA A 34 -23.17 -4.69 10.51
CA ALA A 34 -23.66 -3.56 11.29
C ALA A 34 -22.65 -2.40 11.35
N ARG A 35 -21.35 -2.70 11.46
CA ARG A 35 -20.25 -1.71 11.36
C ARG A 35 -20.20 -1.08 9.98
N ALA A 36 -20.29 -1.87 8.93
CA ALA A 36 -20.23 -1.42 7.54
C ALA A 36 -21.43 -0.54 7.13
N MET A 37 -22.58 -0.69 7.80
CA MET A 37 -23.70 0.23 7.63
C MET A 37 -23.50 1.59 8.32
N LYS A 38 -22.67 1.66 9.38
CA LYS A 38 -22.44 2.88 10.17
C LYS A 38 -21.16 3.63 9.79
N ALA A 39 -20.14 2.91 9.33
CA ALA A 39 -18.86 3.45 8.87
C ALA A 39 -18.73 3.20 7.37
N SER A 40 -18.33 4.23 6.62
CA SER A 40 -18.16 4.08 5.17
C SER A 40 -17.10 3.01 4.88
N ILE A 41 -17.47 2.04 4.04
CA ILE A 41 -16.56 1.01 3.50
C ILE A 41 -15.60 1.61 2.47
N TRP A 42 -15.99 2.74 1.84
CA TRP A 42 -15.27 3.40 0.77
C TRP A 42 -14.85 4.84 1.13
N PRO A 43 -13.77 5.39 0.55
CA PRO A 43 -12.74 4.70 -0.24
C PRO A 43 -11.62 4.09 0.61
N TYR A 44 -11.51 4.45 1.90
CA TYR A 44 -10.43 4.01 2.80
C TYR A 44 -10.93 3.30 4.06
N GLY A 45 -12.18 2.81 4.05
CA GLY A 45 -12.79 1.95 5.08
C GLY A 45 -12.29 2.12 6.51
N ALA A 46 -12.97 2.90 7.35
CA ALA A 46 -12.64 3.04 8.79
C ALA A 46 -13.00 1.79 9.63
N ILE A 47 -13.01 0.62 9.00
CA ILE A 47 -13.47 -0.64 9.55
C ILE A 47 -12.25 -1.55 9.70
N ALA A 48 -11.86 -1.79 10.94
CA ALA A 48 -10.97 -2.90 11.26
C ALA A 48 -11.74 -4.20 11.05
N TRP A 49 -11.53 -4.85 9.91
CA TRP A 49 -12.21 -6.11 9.59
C TRP A 49 -11.75 -7.22 10.52
N HIS A 50 -12.72 -7.90 11.13
CA HIS A 50 -12.44 -9.15 11.81
C HIS A 50 -12.40 -10.27 10.77
N PHE A 51 -11.32 -11.04 10.77
CA PHE A 51 -11.16 -12.22 9.96
C PHE A 51 -11.02 -13.45 10.86
N GLY A 52 -11.33 -14.62 10.32
CA GLY A 52 -11.15 -15.89 11.00
C GLY A 52 -10.77 -16.97 9.99
N TYR A 53 -10.07 -17.99 10.48
CA TYR A 53 -9.66 -19.15 9.70
C TYR A 53 -10.48 -20.38 10.11
N ARG A 54 -11.02 -21.08 9.12
CA ARG A 54 -11.79 -22.32 9.25
C ARG A 54 -11.02 -23.45 8.59
N ASP A 55 -10.31 -24.20 9.41
CA ASP A 55 -9.50 -25.36 9.01
C ASP A 55 -10.28 -26.34 8.13
N TYR A 56 -11.51 -26.69 8.52
CA TYR A 56 -12.36 -27.64 7.78
C TYR A 56 -12.85 -27.17 6.40
N ASP A 57 -12.68 -25.88 6.08
CA ASP A 57 -13.08 -25.25 4.82
C ASP A 57 -11.86 -24.84 3.98
N HIS A 58 -10.66 -25.24 4.43
CA HIS A 58 -9.40 -25.04 3.73
C HIS A 58 -9.09 -26.24 2.82
N ASP A 59 -8.57 -25.94 1.63
CA ASP A 59 -7.95 -26.90 0.74
C ASP A 59 -6.54 -27.20 1.26
N ASP A 60 -6.35 -28.34 1.91
CA ASP A 60 -5.05 -28.79 2.47
C ASP A 60 -4.15 -29.52 1.47
N ASP A 61 -4.54 -29.62 0.20
CA ASP A 61 -3.71 -30.27 -0.80
C ASP A 61 -2.45 -29.44 -1.09
N GLU A 62 -1.46 -30.09 -1.68
CA GLU A 62 -0.22 -29.46 -2.11
C GLU A 62 -0.50 -28.40 -3.19
N LYS A 63 0.19 -27.27 -3.08
CA LYS A 63 0.07 -26.09 -3.95
C LYS A 63 1.47 -25.68 -4.38
N THR A 64 1.59 -25.24 -5.62
CA THR A 64 2.83 -24.65 -6.15
C THR A 64 2.59 -23.17 -6.42
N PHE A 65 3.29 -22.28 -5.73
CA PHE A 65 3.10 -20.84 -5.84
C PHE A 65 4.45 -20.14 -5.93
N LEU A 66 4.66 -19.37 -7.00
CA LEU A 66 5.88 -18.60 -7.28
C LEU A 66 7.17 -19.43 -7.16
N GLY A 67 7.11 -20.69 -7.61
CA GLY A 67 8.23 -21.64 -7.60
C GLY A 67 8.44 -22.41 -6.29
N GLU A 68 7.70 -22.07 -5.23
CA GLU A 68 7.68 -22.82 -3.98
C GLU A 68 6.54 -23.86 -3.99
N THR A 69 6.71 -24.99 -3.31
CA THR A 69 5.69 -26.04 -3.24
C THR A 69 5.49 -26.51 -1.81
N GLY A 70 4.24 -26.62 -1.38
CA GLY A 70 3.88 -27.00 -0.03
C GLY A 70 2.38 -26.96 0.21
N ARG A 71 1.95 -27.33 1.42
CA ARG A 71 0.56 -27.19 1.86
C ARG A 71 0.32 -25.79 2.39
N PHE A 72 0.30 -24.83 1.48
CA PHE A 72 0.23 -23.41 1.83
C PHE A 72 -1.17 -22.97 2.22
N ASN A 73 -1.22 -22.10 3.23
CA ASN A 73 -2.37 -21.29 3.60
C ASN A 73 -2.19 -19.82 3.14
N GLY A 74 -3.19 -18.97 3.42
CA GLY A 74 -3.15 -17.55 3.06
C GLY A 74 -1.99 -16.74 3.67
N GLU A 75 -1.55 -17.07 4.89
CA GLU A 75 -0.40 -16.42 5.52
C GLU A 75 0.91 -16.80 4.82
N ASP A 76 1.09 -18.07 4.47
CA ASP A 76 2.25 -18.55 3.72
C ASP A 76 2.37 -17.83 2.37
N ILE A 77 1.24 -17.66 1.66
CA ILE A 77 1.21 -16.92 0.39
C ILE A 77 1.65 -15.46 0.58
N ILE A 78 1.20 -14.81 1.64
CA ILE A 78 1.61 -13.43 1.96
C ILE A 78 3.12 -13.38 2.19
N GLU A 79 3.65 -14.34 2.95
CA GLU A 79 5.08 -14.43 3.22
C GLU A 79 5.89 -14.64 1.93
N ILE A 80 5.48 -15.58 1.08
CA ILE A 80 6.12 -15.85 -0.22
C ILE A 80 6.12 -14.59 -1.10
N ILE A 81 5.01 -13.85 -1.13
CA ILE A 81 4.91 -12.58 -1.88
C ILE A 81 5.88 -11.55 -1.31
N CYS A 82 5.94 -11.35 0.00
CA CYS A 82 6.85 -10.39 0.64
C CYS A 82 8.32 -10.67 0.30
N ARG A 83 8.70 -11.95 0.21
CA ARG A 83 10.07 -12.36 -0.16
C ARG A 83 10.44 -12.07 -1.61
N GLN A 84 9.48 -11.88 -2.52
CA GLN A 84 9.78 -11.58 -3.90
C GLN A 84 10.46 -10.22 -4.05
N THR A 85 11.57 -10.18 -4.78
CA THR A 85 12.29 -8.93 -5.09
C THR A 85 11.43 -7.94 -5.88
N ALA A 86 10.49 -8.46 -6.69
CA ALA A 86 9.49 -7.66 -7.39
C ALA A 86 8.62 -6.84 -6.42
N THR A 87 8.22 -7.40 -5.27
CA THR A 87 7.46 -6.69 -4.22
C THR A 87 8.23 -5.50 -3.68
N GLY A 88 9.52 -5.71 -3.34
CA GLY A 88 10.38 -4.65 -2.83
C GLY A 88 10.56 -3.52 -3.84
N ARG A 89 10.78 -3.84 -5.12
CA ARG A 89 10.91 -2.86 -6.21
C ARG A 89 9.62 -2.10 -6.47
N PHE A 90 8.49 -2.81 -6.52
CA PHE A 90 7.18 -2.21 -6.76
C PHE A 90 6.81 -1.20 -5.66
N MET A 91 7.03 -1.59 -4.41
CA MET A 91 6.84 -0.74 -3.25
C MET A 91 7.82 0.44 -3.24
N ALA A 92 9.10 0.20 -3.50
CA ALA A 92 10.13 1.23 -3.59
C ALA A 92 9.77 2.31 -4.62
N ARG A 93 9.29 1.91 -5.80
CA ARG A 93 8.87 2.84 -6.86
C ARG A 93 7.65 3.66 -6.45
N HIS A 94 6.69 3.09 -5.74
CA HIS A 94 5.57 3.84 -5.15
C HIS A 94 6.02 4.86 -4.11
N LEU A 95 6.95 4.50 -3.24
CA LEU A 95 7.50 5.43 -2.25
C LEU A 95 8.32 6.54 -2.90
N TYR A 96 9.08 6.21 -3.94
CA TYR A 96 9.84 7.18 -4.73
C TYR A 96 8.91 8.16 -5.46
N ASP A 97 7.89 7.65 -6.14
CA ASP A 97 6.83 8.45 -6.79
C ASP A 97 6.16 9.42 -5.81
N PHE A 98 5.88 8.96 -4.59
CA PHE A 98 5.21 9.78 -3.60
C PHE A 98 6.12 10.79 -2.90
N PHE A 99 7.39 10.48 -2.63
CA PHE A 99 8.24 11.35 -1.80
C PHE A 99 9.35 12.09 -2.55
N VAL A 100 9.75 11.63 -3.73
CA VAL A 100 10.95 12.12 -4.42
C VAL A 100 10.59 12.83 -5.73
N ALA A 101 10.04 12.10 -6.71
CA ALA A 101 9.74 12.65 -8.02
C ALA A 101 8.59 11.89 -8.68
N ASP A 102 7.77 12.60 -9.47
CA ASP A 102 6.61 12.00 -10.13
C ASP A 102 7.04 10.97 -11.18
N GLU A 103 6.65 9.72 -10.96
CA GLU A 103 6.89 8.60 -11.86
C GLU A 103 5.78 8.50 -12.93
N ALA A 104 6.02 7.66 -13.95
CA ALA A 104 4.95 7.29 -14.86
C ALA A 104 3.79 6.63 -14.08
N SER A 105 2.57 6.67 -14.62
CA SER A 105 1.44 5.96 -13.98
C SER A 105 1.70 4.45 -13.88
N VAL A 106 1.23 3.81 -12.81
CA VAL A 106 1.47 2.37 -12.52
C VAL A 106 1.27 1.43 -13.72
N PRO A 107 0.22 1.58 -14.57
CA PRO A 107 0.05 0.70 -15.74
C PRO A 107 1.17 0.81 -16.79
N GLN A 108 1.96 1.88 -16.79
CA GLN A 108 3.09 2.11 -17.69
C GLN A 108 4.41 1.56 -17.15
N TRP A 109 4.47 1.16 -15.88
CA TRP A 109 5.70 0.69 -15.25
C TRP A 109 6.38 -0.52 -15.92
N PRO A 110 5.64 -1.49 -16.52
CA PRO A 110 6.26 -2.57 -17.29
C PRO A 110 6.99 -2.09 -18.55
N TYR A 111 6.62 -0.93 -19.09
CA TYR A 111 7.13 -0.40 -20.35
C TYR A 111 8.06 0.81 -20.16
N THR A 112 7.97 1.46 -19.01
CA THR A 112 8.72 2.68 -18.67
C THR A 112 9.63 2.40 -17.47
N PRO A 113 10.96 2.45 -17.64
CA PRO A 113 11.88 2.25 -16.52
C PRO A 113 11.72 3.36 -15.47
N PRO A 114 12.12 3.12 -14.21
CA PRO A 114 12.17 4.18 -13.20
C PRO A 114 13.09 5.33 -13.62
N LEU A 115 12.78 6.54 -13.15
CA LEU A 115 13.61 7.73 -13.40
C LEU A 115 15.01 7.58 -12.78
N ASP A 116 15.07 6.98 -11.60
CA ASP A 116 16.32 6.66 -10.89
C ASP A 116 16.33 5.19 -10.46
N PRO A 117 16.82 4.26 -11.32
CA PRO A 117 16.88 2.85 -10.99
C PRO A 117 17.74 2.54 -9.76
N ASP A 118 18.80 3.31 -9.50
CA ASP A 118 19.71 3.08 -8.38
C ASP A 118 19.05 3.44 -7.04
N ALA A 119 18.24 4.50 -7.01
CA ALA A 119 17.41 4.84 -5.86
C ALA A 119 16.38 3.74 -5.57
N ILE A 120 15.70 3.23 -6.61
CA ILE A 120 14.73 2.12 -6.45
C ILE A 120 15.41 0.87 -5.90
N GLU A 121 16.56 0.46 -6.45
CA GLU A 121 17.29 -0.71 -5.95
C GLU A 121 17.80 -0.51 -4.52
N THR A 122 18.22 0.71 -4.16
CA THR A 122 18.64 1.04 -2.79
C THR A 122 17.51 0.82 -1.79
N LEU A 123 16.30 1.27 -2.12
CA LEU A 123 15.11 1.10 -1.30
C LEU A 123 14.59 -0.35 -1.30
N ALA A 124 14.64 -1.04 -2.44
CA ALA A 124 14.24 -2.44 -2.55
C ALA A 124 15.19 -3.35 -1.75
N ARG A 125 16.49 -3.07 -1.76
CA ARG A 125 17.47 -3.78 -0.93
C ARG A 125 17.21 -3.54 0.55
N ALA A 126 16.94 -2.29 0.95
CA ALA A 126 16.57 -1.97 2.33
C ALA A 126 15.34 -2.76 2.80
N TYR A 127 14.34 -2.93 1.94
CA TYR A 127 13.16 -3.73 2.23
C TYR A 127 13.52 -5.18 2.54
N VAL A 128 14.39 -5.80 1.76
CA VAL A 128 14.79 -7.20 1.99
C VAL A 128 15.73 -7.34 3.21
N GLU A 129 16.73 -6.47 3.35
CA GLU A 129 17.71 -6.52 4.45
C GLU A 129 17.10 -6.25 5.83
N SER A 130 15.98 -5.53 5.88
CA SER A 130 15.27 -5.20 7.12
C SER A 130 14.12 -6.16 7.45
N ASP A 131 14.06 -7.33 6.82
CA ASP A 131 12.97 -8.28 6.98
C ASP A 131 11.60 -7.64 6.68
N HIS A 132 11.53 -6.95 5.55
CA HIS A 132 10.33 -6.33 5.00
C HIS A 132 9.75 -5.16 5.84
N ASP A 133 10.56 -4.52 6.70
CA ASP A 133 10.13 -3.39 7.52
C ASP A 133 10.08 -2.05 6.75
N ILE A 134 8.85 -1.56 6.54
CA ILE A 134 8.58 -0.28 5.87
C ILE A 134 9.23 0.91 6.60
N ARG A 135 9.31 0.87 7.94
CA ARG A 135 9.93 1.95 8.71
C ARG A 135 11.41 2.10 8.34
N SER A 136 12.10 0.98 8.15
CA SER A 136 13.51 0.96 7.74
C SER A 136 13.69 1.51 6.32
N VAL A 137 12.82 1.14 5.39
CA VAL A 137 12.82 1.68 4.01
C VAL A 137 12.61 3.19 4.01
N LEU A 138 11.59 3.68 4.73
CA LEU A 138 11.31 5.12 4.85
C LEU A 138 12.47 5.89 5.50
N ARG A 139 13.12 5.30 6.51
CA ARG A 139 14.30 5.90 7.14
C ARG A 139 15.43 6.09 6.12
N ILE A 140 15.68 5.10 5.26
CA ILE A 140 16.70 5.21 4.21
C ILE A 140 16.28 6.25 3.18
N LEU A 141 15.02 6.23 2.73
CA LEU A 141 14.49 7.23 1.79
C LEU A 141 14.72 8.65 2.29
N PHE A 142 14.25 8.99 3.49
CA PHE A 142 14.31 10.36 4.01
C PHE A 142 15.74 10.84 4.36
N ASN A 143 16.70 9.93 4.50
CA ASN A 143 18.11 10.27 4.75
C ASN A 143 19.00 10.16 3.51
N SER A 144 18.46 9.70 2.38
CA SER A 144 19.18 9.57 1.10
C SER A 144 19.52 10.93 0.49
N ASP A 145 20.51 10.93 -0.42
CA ASP A 145 20.86 12.15 -1.15
C ASP A 145 19.86 12.46 -2.25
N PHE A 146 19.32 11.44 -2.95
CA PHE A 146 18.26 11.65 -3.96
C PHE A 146 17.02 12.35 -3.37
N PHE A 147 16.64 12.06 -2.12
CA PHE A 147 15.54 12.77 -1.46
C PHE A 147 15.90 14.22 -1.11
N LYS A 148 17.13 14.48 -0.64
CA LYS A 148 17.59 15.83 -0.31
C LYS A 148 17.73 16.70 -1.56
N ASP A 149 18.17 16.10 -2.65
CA ASP A 149 18.39 16.78 -3.93
C ASP A 149 17.06 17.09 -4.63
N ALA A 150 16.02 16.29 -4.40
CA ALA A 150 14.65 16.55 -4.86
C ALA A 150 13.95 17.73 -4.15
N LYS A 151 14.64 18.45 -3.27
CA LYS A 151 14.09 19.61 -2.57
C LYS A 151 13.60 20.67 -3.57
N PHE A 152 12.36 21.12 -3.37
CA PHE A 152 11.67 22.08 -4.24
C PHE A 152 11.31 21.57 -5.64
N ALA A 153 11.58 20.29 -5.96
CA ALA A 153 11.20 19.71 -7.25
C ALA A 153 9.69 19.46 -7.36
N ARG A 154 9.00 19.26 -6.23
CA ARG A 154 7.56 18.97 -6.20
C ARG A 154 6.73 20.16 -5.73
N VAL A 155 5.67 20.43 -6.47
CA VAL A 155 4.62 21.40 -6.10
C VAL A 155 3.56 20.67 -5.29
N LYS A 156 3.25 21.18 -4.10
CA LYS A 156 2.20 20.60 -3.24
C LYS A 156 0.84 20.67 -3.93
N CYS A 157 0.06 19.60 -3.87
CA CYS A 157 -1.35 19.67 -4.22
C CYS A 157 -2.13 20.47 -3.15
N PRO A 158 -3.33 20.98 -3.47
CA PRO A 158 -4.15 21.72 -2.51
C PRO A 158 -4.34 21.01 -1.16
N ALA A 159 -4.53 19.68 -1.17
CA ALA A 159 -4.67 18.90 0.05
C ALA A 159 -3.42 18.94 0.94
N GLU A 160 -2.23 18.75 0.37
CA GLU A 160 -0.96 18.83 1.09
C GLU A 160 -0.67 20.25 1.58
N PHE A 161 -1.06 21.27 0.79
CA PHE A 161 -0.89 22.67 1.16
C PHE A 161 -1.73 23.01 2.39
N VAL A 162 -3.04 22.75 2.35
CA VAL A 162 -3.95 23.05 3.45
C VAL A 162 -3.58 22.25 4.71
N ALA A 163 -3.31 20.96 4.59
CA ALA A 163 -2.84 20.14 5.71
C ALA A 163 -1.53 20.68 6.32
N GLY A 164 -0.61 21.17 5.46
CA GLY A 164 0.62 21.82 5.89
C GLY A 164 0.37 23.11 6.68
N VAL A 165 -0.50 23.99 6.19
CA VAL A 165 -0.85 25.26 6.87
C VAL A 165 -1.48 24.99 8.23
N ILE A 166 -2.42 24.05 8.31
CA ILE A 166 -3.06 23.65 9.57
C ILE A 166 -2.03 23.13 10.58
N ARG A 167 -1.12 22.25 10.14
CA ARG A 167 -0.05 21.72 10.99
C ARG A 167 0.92 22.81 11.46
N LEU A 168 1.22 23.81 10.63
CA LEU A 168 2.06 24.95 11.01
C LEU A 168 1.34 25.90 11.98
N GLY A 169 0.04 26.11 11.80
CA GLY A 169 -0.78 26.96 12.67
C GLY A 169 -0.95 26.38 14.07
N GLY A 170 -1.02 25.04 14.19
CA GLY A 170 -1.09 24.34 15.47
C GLY A 170 -2.47 24.34 16.14
N ASP A 171 -3.45 25.03 15.54
CA ASP A 171 -4.80 25.18 16.12
C ASP A 171 -5.65 23.91 16.02
N VAL A 172 -5.39 23.06 15.03
CA VAL A 172 -6.14 21.80 14.83
C VAL A 172 -5.22 20.61 15.13
N ALA A 173 -5.19 20.20 16.40
CA ALA A 173 -4.48 19.01 16.87
C ALA A 173 -5.36 17.75 16.88
N GLU A 174 -6.68 17.92 16.89
CA GLU A 174 -7.67 16.84 16.97
C GLU A 174 -8.80 17.07 15.96
N PRO A 175 -9.56 16.02 15.58
CA PRO A 175 -10.71 16.17 14.71
C PRO A 175 -11.75 17.16 15.28
N SER A 176 -11.97 18.28 14.58
CA SER A 176 -12.92 19.33 14.97
C SER A 176 -13.82 19.72 13.79
N LEU A 177 -14.90 20.45 14.07
CA LEU A 177 -15.79 20.97 13.02
C LEU A 177 -15.08 21.96 12.08
N GLU A 178 -13.98 22.58 12.52
CA GLU A 178 -13.17 23.51 11.71
C GLU A 178 -12.50 22.78 10.53
N MET A 179 -12.35 21.45 10.60
CA MET A 179 -11.89 20.66 9.46
C MET A 179 -12.82 20.73 8.25
N ASN A 180 -14.12 21.03 8.45
CA ASN A 180 -15.05 21.25 7.33
C ASN A 180 -14.69 22.51 6.55
N GLU A 181 -14.24 23.57 7.23
CA GLU A 181 -13.80 24.80 6.56
C GLU A 181 -12.52 24.57 5.77
N ALA A 182 -11.57 23.83 6.34
CA ALA A 182 -10.39 23.36 5.62
C ALA A 182 -10.76 22.53 4.38
N GLY A 183 -11.76 21.65 4.50
CA GLY A 183 -12.36 20.90 3.39
C GLY A 183 -12.87 21.80 2.28
N ASN A 184 -13.66 22.81 2.64
CA ASN A 184 -14.20 23.77 1.69
C ASN A 184 -13.11 24.59 1.00
N LEU A 185 -12.07 25.02 1.73
CA LEU A 185 -10.93 25.75 1.18
C LEU A 185 -10.17 24.90 0.16
N MET A 186 -9.95 23.62 0.43
CA MET A 186 -9.38 22.69 -0.57
C MET A 186 -10.29 22.58 -1.80
N GLY A 187 -11.61 22.49 -1.59
CA GLY A 187 -12.60 22.48 -2.66
C GLY A 187 -12.55 23.73 -3.57
N TYR A 188 -12.40 24.92 -2.98
CA TYR A 188 -12.22 26.17 -3.74
C TYR A 188 -10.92 26.22 -4.55
N MET A 189 -9.90 25.48 -4.13
CA MET A 189 -8.65 25.28 -4.87
C MET A 189 -8.76 24.18 -5.95
N GLY A 190 -9.95 23.59 -6.14
CA GLY A 190 -10.23 22.60 -7.18
C GLY A 190 -9.98 21.14 -6.78
N GLN A 191 -9.69 20.86 -5.51
CA GLN A 191 -9.50 19.50 -5.01
C GLN A 191 -10.44 19.23 -3.84
N SER A 192 -11.52 18.50 -4.09
CA SER A 192 -12.39 18.00 -3.02
C SER A 192 -12.01 16.57 -2.66
N LEU A 193 -11.83 16.28 -1.37
CA LEU A 193 -11.59 14.93 -0.87
C LEU A 193 -12.93 14.33 -0.43
N PHE A 194 -13.23 13.11 -0.87
CA PHE A 194 -14.41 12.34 -0.42
C PHE A 194 -15.79 12.94 -0.78
N ALA A 195 -15.86 13.79 -1.80
CA ALA A 195 -17.12 14.34 -2.32
C ALA A 195 -17.84 13.39 -3.28
#